data_AF-H0GRQ7-F1
#
_entry.id   AF-H0GRQ7-F1
#
_cell.length_a   1.000
_cell.length_b   1.000
_cell.length_c   1.000
_cell.angle_alpha   90.00
_cell.angle_beta   90.00
_cell.angle_gamma   90.00
#
_symmetry.space_group_name_H-M   'P 1'
#
loop_
_entity.id
_entity.type
_entity.pdbx_description
1 polymer ?
#
loop_
_entity_poly.entity_id
_entity_poly.type
_entity_poly.pdbx_seq_one_letter_code
_entity_poly.pdbx_strand_id
1 'polypeptide(L)'
;MSISNWITTAYLITSTSFQPLYGSFSDALGRRNCLFFANAAFTIGCLACSLSTNIYTLSLMRALAGIGGGGLITLSTIVNSDVIPSSKRGIFQAFQNLLLGFGAICGASFGGTIASTIGWRWCFLIQVPISIISSVLMNYYVPNQKEYNHENSNIFRNSKRILTDIDITGSILIITGLTLQLLYLSLGCSGSKLSWTSPSVLLLLVGSIAILLLFISHEKKTTARAIIPMELVSSSYSFVVLLISILVGFASYAYLFTLPLFFQIVLGDSTAKAGLRLTIPSLFTPVGSLITGFSMSKYNCLRSLLYVGVSLMFLGNFLFLLIEKTSPNWLISLFLIPANLGQGITFPTTLFTFIFLFPKSDQATATSTLYLFRSIGSVWGVAISAGVIQLSFAKYLRSNLKDMLDENTIAKLITKLNANSSYIESLHGEVKNTVIESFDAATKRAHLMSTLLSLMALILCIVKNNLTKPKTRK
;
A
#
# COMPACT_ATOMS: atom_id res chain seq x y z
N MET A 1 -10.78 -15.78 -14.45
CA MET A 1 -10.69 -14.83 -13.33
C MET A 1 -11.71 -15.23 -12.29
N SER A 2 -11.28 -15.61 -11.08
CA SER A 2 -12.21 -15.77 -9.97
C SER A 2 -12.67 -14.38 -9.56
N ILE A 3 -13.97 -14.17 -9.54
CA ILE A 3 -14.61 -12.87 -9.31
C ILE A 3 -14.32 -12.33 -7.89
N SER A 4 -13.84 -13.20 -7.00
CA SER A 4 -13.40 -12.92 -5.64
C SER A 4 -12.16 -12.01 -5.55
N ASN A 5 -11.19 -12.14 -6.47
CA ASN A 5 -9.98 -11.32 -6.46
C ASN A 5 -10.26 -9.83 -6.71
N TRP A 6 -11.43 -9.51 -7.28
CA TRP A 6 -11.83 -8.14 -7.58
C TRP A 6 -12.15 -7.33 -6.33
N ILE A 7 -12.56 -7.96 -5.23
CA ILE A 7 -12.88 -7.26 -3.98
C ILE A 7 -11.64 -6.52 -3.46
N THR A 8 -10.52 -7.24 -3.27
CA THR A 8 -9.28 -6.65 -2.76
C THR A 8 -8.67 -5.68 -3.75
N THR A 9 -8.70 -6.02 -5.04
CA THR A 9 -8.15 -5.18 -6.11
C THR A 9 -8.89 -3.84 -6.21
N ALA A 10 -10.23 -3.84 -6.18
CA ALA A 10 -11.04 -2.63 -6.28
C ALA A 10 -10.74 -1.62 -5.16
N TYR A 11 -10.57 -2.10 -3.92
CA TYR A 11 -10.16 -1.25 -2.79
C TYR A 11 -8.79 -0.62 -3.03
N LEU A 12 -7.80 -1.42 -3.42
CA LEU A 12 -6.43 -0.96 -3.62
C LEU A 12 -6.34 0.03 -4.78
N ILE A 13 -7.10 -0.21 -5.85
CA ILE A 13 -7.17 0.67 -7.02
C ILE A 13 -7.66 2.05 -6.62
N THR A 14 -8.84 2.14 -6.00
CA THR A 14 -9.42 3.43 -5.67
C THR A 14 -8.69 4.10 -4.52
N SER A 15 -8.24 3.34 -3.51
CA SER A 15 -7.45 3.88 -2.41
C SER A 15 -6.17 4.51 -2.91
N THR A 16 -5.41 3.85 -3.78
CA THR A 16 -4.15 4.38 -4.33
C THR A 16 -4.37 5.55 -5.28
N SER A 17 -5.39 5.46 -6.14
CA SER A 17 -5.61 6.46 -7.19
C SER A 17 -6.17 7.79 -6.65
N PHE A 18 -7.00 7.74 -5.59
CA PHE A 18 -7.58 8.94 -4.97
C PHE A 18 -6.69 9.55 -3.89
N GLN A 19 -5.75 8.78 -3.33
CA GLN A 19 -4.81 9.23 -2.30
C GLN A 19 -4.14 10.59 -2.59
N PRO A 20 -3.54 10.83 -3.78
CA PRO A 20 -2.85 12.10 -4.07
C PRO A 20 -3.77 13.32 -4.07
N LEU A 21 -5.04 13.14 -4.44
CA LEU A 21 -6.01 14.23 -4.61
C LEU A 21 -6.31 14.92 -3.29
N TYR A 22 -6.31 14.16 -2.20
CA TYR A 22 -6.64 14.68 -0.88
C TYR A 22 -5.67 15.74 -0.36
N GLY A 23 -4.43 15.83 -0.88
CA GLY A 23 -3.53 16.95 -0.57
C GLY A 23 -4.09 18.26 -1.11
N SER A 24 -4.08 18.41 -2.44
CA SER A 24 -4.59 19.60 -3.15
C SER A 24 -6.06 19.91 -2.79
N PHE A 25 -6.93 18.90 -2.73
CA PHE A 25 -8.35 19.11 -2.43
C PHE A 25 -8.55 19.63 -1.01
N SER A 26 -7.73 19.18 -0.04
CA SER A 26 -7.86 19.69 1.33
C SER A 26 -7.23 21.05 1.53
N ASP A 27 -6.29 21.45 0.66
CA ASP A 27 -5.82 22.84 0.58
C ASP A 27 -6.93 23.76 0.02
N ALA A 28 -7.78 23.28 -0.89
CA ALA A 28 -8.83 24.06 -1.55
C ALA A 28 -10.19 24.05 -0.82
N LEU A 29 -10.67 22.89 -0.39
CA LEU A 29 -11.99 22.68 0.23
C LEU A 29 -11.95 22.76 1.77
N GLY A 30 -10.75 22.82 2.34
CA GLY A 30 -10.48 22.78 3.77
C GLY A 30 -10.34 21.36 4.33
N ARG A 31 -9.49 21.21 5.35
CA ARG A 31 -9.15 19.90 5.94
C ARG A 31 -10.35 19.15 6.50
N ARG A 32 -11.21 19.84 7.25
CA ARG A 32 -12.37 19.21 7.93
C ARG A 32 -13.34 18.61 6.94
N ASN A 33 -13.71 19.34 5.88
CA ASN A 33 -14.67 18.89 4.88
C ASN A 33 -14.17 17.64 4.14
N CYS A 34 -12.90 17.64 3.74
CA CYS A 34 -12.30 16.47 3.09
C CYS A 34 -12.25 15.26 4.04
N LEU A 35 -11.98 15.46 5.33
CA LEU A 35 -11.92 14.38 6.31
C LEU A 35 -13.31 13.79 6.58
N PHE A 36 -14.36 14.63 6.65
CA PHE A 36 -15.77 14.17 6.69
C PHE A 36 -16.15 13.39 5.45
N PHE A 37 -15.80 13.87 4.27
CA PHE A 37 -16.07 13.17 3.03
C PHE A 37 -15.39 11.79 3.00
N ALA A 38 -14.10 11.72 3.33
CA ALA A 38 -13.35 10.46 3.36
C ALA A 38 -13.95 9.47 4.38
N ASN A 39 -14.30 9.94 5.59
CA ASN A 39 -14.89 9.09 6.61
C ASN A 39 -16.30 8.62 6.22
N ALA A 40 -17.13 9.48 5.63
CA ALA A 40 -18.47 9.13 5.16
C ALA A 40 -18.40 8.11 4.01
N ALA A 41 -17.53 8.33 3.01
CA ALA A 41 -17.33 7.39 1.90
C ALA A 41 -16.86 6.01 2.40
N PHE A 42 -15.95 5.98 3.38
CA PHE A 42 -15.51 4.74 4.01
C PHE A 42 -16.65 4.04 4.77
N THR A 43 -17.39 4.77 5.58
CA THR A 43 -18.50 4.24 6.40
C THR A 43 -19.62 3.67 5.52
N ILE A 44 -20.06 4.44 4.52
CA ILE A 44 -21.10 4.04 3.58
C ILE A 44 -20.61 2.85 2.75
N GLY A 45 -19.36 2.86 2.29
CA GLY A 45 -18.76 1.75 1.57
C GLY A 45 -18.74 0.45 2.40
N CYS A 46 -18.34 0.51 3.67
CA CYS A 46 -18.33 -0.65 4.56
C CYS A 46 -19.74 -1.17 4.87
N LEU A 47 -20.70 -0.28 5.12
CA LEU A 47 -22.11 -0.65 5.33
C LEU A 47 -22.72 -1.28 4.07
N ALA A 48 -22.45 -0.72 2.90
CA ALA A 48 -22.94 -1.28 1.64
C ALA A 48 -22.23 -2.60 1.27
N CYS A 49 -20.97 -2.81 1.67
CA CYS A 49 -20.29 -4.10 1.54
C CYS A 49 -20.99 -5.18 2.40
N SER A 50 -21.40 -4.87 3.63
CA SER A 50 -22.07 -5.86 4.49
C SER A 50 -23.47 -6.23 3.99
N LEU A 51 -24.17 -5.29 3.37
CA LEU A 51 -25.50 -5.48 2.77
C LEU A 51 -25.48 -6.08 1.36
N SER A 52 -24.30 -6.25 0.77
CA SER A 52 -24.19 -6.74 -0.61
C SER A 52 -24.73 -8.17 -0.78
N THR A 53 -25.46 -8.36 -1.88
CA THR A 53 -26.10 -9.63 -2.24
C THR A 53 -25.38 -10.36 -3.37
N ASN A 54 -24.56 -9.64 -4.16
CA ASN A 54 -23.75 -10.22 -5.22
C ASN A 54 -22.32 -9.68 -5.19
N ILE A 55 -21.39 -10.39 -5.83
CA ILE A 55 -19.97 -10.02 -5.87
C ILE A 55 -19.71 -8.69 -6.59
N TYR A 56 -20.52 -8.34 -7.58
CA TYR A 56 -20.35 -7.11 -8.37
C TYR A 56 -20.64 -5.87 -7.52
N THR A 57 -21.76 -5.88 -6.79
CA THR A 57 -22.11 -4.84 -5.83
C THR A 57 -21.10 -4.80 -4.71
N LEU A 58 -20.67 -5.93 -4.16
CA LEU A 58 -19.61 -5.98 -3.15
C LEU A 58 -18.33 -5.31 -3.65
N SER A 59 -17.91 -5.59 -4.88
CA SER A 59 -16.69 -5.01 -5.44
C SER A 59 -16.82 -3.51 -5.70
N LEU A 60 -17.99 -3.05 -6.17
CA LEU A 60 -18.26 -1.63 -6.40
C LEU A 60 -18.30 -0.85 -5.06
N MET A 61 -18.93 -1.41 -4.04
CA MET A 61 -18.96 -0.82 -2.70
C MET A 61 -17.57 -0.84 -2.04
N ARG A 62 -16.76 -1.85 -2.37
CA ARG A 62 -15.38 -1.89 -1.92
C ARG A 62 -14.51 -0.84 -2.60
N ALA A 63 -14.80 -0.52 -3.86
CA ALA A 63 -14.20 0.63 -4.55
C ALA A 63 -14.55 1.95 -3.84
N LEU A 64 -15.82 2.15 -3.46
CA LEU A 64 -16.26 3.32 -2.67
C LEU A 64 -15.53 3.41 -1.32
N ALA A 65 -15.43 2.29 -0.60
CA ALA A 65 -14.67 2.23 0.65
C ALA A 65 -13.19 2.58 0.44
N GLY A 66 -12.59 2.18 -0.68
CA GLY A 66 -11.21 2.51 -1.02
C GLY A 66 -10.97 4.01 -1.21
N ILE A 67 -11.91 4.74 -1.84
CA ILE A 67 -11.87 6.21 -1.96
C ILE A 67 -11.72 6.84 -0.57
N GLY A 68 -12.61 6.45 0.36
CA GLY A 68 -12.56 6.93 1.74
C GLY A 68 -11.30 6.50 2.50
N GLY A 69 -10.88 5.24 2.35
CA GLY A 69 -9.70 4.70 3.03
C GLY A 69 -8.38 5.38 2.65
N GLY A 70 -8.21 5.71 1.36
CA GLY A 70 -7.06 6.51 0.89
C GLY A 70 -7.02 7.89 1.53
N GLY A 71 -8.19 8.55 1.62
CA GLY A 71 -8.34 9.86 2.25
C GLY A 71 -8.13 9.85 3.77
N LEU A 72 -8.62 8.84 4.46
CA LEU A 72 -8.41 8.70 5.91
C LEU A 72 -6.92 8.59 6.26
N ILE A 73 -6.14 7.84 5.47
CA ILE A 73 -4.69 7.70 5.69
C ILE A 73 -3.97 9.05 5.48
N THR A 74 -4.25 9.73 4.36
CA THR A 74 -3.55 10.98 4.01
C THR A 74 -3.98 12.15 4.87
N LEU A 75 -5.29 12.42 4.96
CA LEU A 75 -5.82 13.58 5.65
C LEU A 75 -5.58 13.50 7.16
N SER A 76 -5.60 12.31 7.76
CA SER A 76 -5.26 12.18 9.19
C SER A 76 -3.83 12.61 9.46
N THR A 77 -2.88 12.27 8.57
CA THR A 77 -1.49 12.73 8.68
C THR A 77 -1.33 14.23 8.41
N ILE A 78 -2.08 14.78 7.45
CA ILE A 78 -2.08 16.22 7.15
C ILE A 78 -2.63 17.01 8.34
N VAL A 79 -3.81 16.65 8.85
CA VAL A 79 -4.44 17.29 10.03
C VAL A 79 -3.55 17.18 11.26
N ASN A 80 -2.95 16.01 11.51
CA ASN A 80 -1.97 15.87 12.59
C ASN A 80 -0.80 16.84 12.42
N SER A 81 -0.29 16.99 11.20
CA SER A 81 0.81 17.93 10.94
C SER A 81 0.40 19.38 11.16
N ASP A 82 -0.83 19.76 10.81
CA ASP A 82 -1.34 21.13 10.96
C ASP A 82 -1.59 21.50 12.43
N VAL A 83 -2.18 20.59 13.22
CA VAL A 83 -2.58 20.84 14.62
C VAL A 83 -1.41 20.71 15.59
N ILE A 84 -0.46 19.81 15.31
CA ILE A 84 0.58 19.44 16.28
C ILE A 84 1.88 20.22 16.02
N PRO A 85 2.47 20.85 17.07
CA PRO A 85 3.77 21.49 16.97
C PRO A 85 4.84 20.54 16.42
N SER A 86 5.75 21.05 15.59
CA SER A 86 6.77 20.25 14.90
C SER A 86 7.58 19.33 15.82
N SER A 87 7.87 19.76 17.05
CA SER A 87 8.59 18.96 18.06
C SER A 87 7.84 17.72 18.56
N LYS A 88 6.49 17.76 18.55
CA LYS A 88 5.63 16.66 19.03
C LYS A 88 5.09 15.79 17.90
N ARG A 89 5.22 16.21 16.63
CA ARG A 89 4.71 15.47 15.46
C ARG A 89 5.20 14.02 15.41
N GLY A 90 6.46 13.77 15.79
CA GLY A 90 7.01 12.41 15.83
C GLY A 90 6.22 11.48 16.75
N ILE A 91 5.86 11.93 17.96
CA ILE A 91 5.12 11.12 18.94
C ILE A 91 3.70 10.82 18.44
N PHE A 92 2.98 11.81 17.93
CA PHE A 92 1.63 11.61 17.42
C PHE A 92 1.59 10.75 16.14
N GLN A 93 2.58 10.90 15.25
CA GLN A 93 2.71 10.03 14.10
C GLN A 93 3.00 8.58 14.54
N ALA A 94 3.74 8.39 15.63
CA ALA A 94 3.95 7.06 16.18
C ALA A 94 2.66 6.47 16.76
N PHE A 95 1.82 7.25 17.45
CA PHE A 95 0.48 6.82 17.85
C PHE A 95 -0.42 6.48 16.65
N GLN A 96 -0.37 7.26 15.57
CA GLN A 96 -1.13 6.97 14.35
C GLN A 96 -0.70 5.63 13.73
N ASN A 97 0.61 5.38 13.63
CA ASN A 97 1.11 4.09 13.14
C ASN A 97 0.87 2.93 14.13
N LEU A 98 0.83 3.20 15.43
CA LEU A 98 0.43 2.23 16.45
C LEU A 98 -1.00 1.74 16.20
N LEU A 99 -1.94 2.66 15.98
CA LEU A 99 -3.32 2.35 15.66
C LEU A 99 -3.45 1.64 14.30
N LEU A 100 -2.66 2.03 13.31
CA LEU A 100 -2.62 1.34 12.00
C LEU A 100 -2.12 -0.10 12.16
N GLY A 101 -1.02 -0.32 12.89
CA GLY A 101 -0.47 -1.63 13.16
C GLY A 101 -1.43 -2.51 13.97
N PHE A 102 -2.08 -1.93 14.99
CA PHE A 102 -3.13 -2.60 15.74
C PHE A 102 -4.31 -3.02 14.85
N GLY A 103 -4.76 -2.13 13.95
CA GLY A 103 -5.80 -2.45 12.97
C GLY A 103 -5.39 -3.59 12.03
N ALA A 104 -4.14 -3.60 11.55
CA ALA A 104 -3.60 -4.66 10.70
C ALA A 104 -3.55 -6.02 11.43
N ILE A 105 -3.13 -6.03 12.71
CA ILE A 105 -3.12 -7.21 13.57
C ILE A 105 -4.55 -7.72 13.76
N CYS A 106 -5.48 -6.85 14.15
CA CYS A 106 -6.88 -7.22 14.33
C CYS A 106 -7.48 -7.79 13.03
N GLY A 107 -7.15 -7.19 11.88
CA GLY A 107 -7.58 -7.69 10.57
C GLY A 107 -7.02 -9.09 10.25
N ALA A 108 -5.72 -9.32 10.45
CA ALA A 108 -5.07 -10.60 10.15
C ALA A 108 -5.50 -11.71 11.12
N SER A 109 -5.59 -11.41 12.43
CA SER A 109 -5.87 -12.40 13.47
C SER A 109 -7.37 -12.71 13.59
N PHE A 110 -8.23 -11.68 13.60
CA PHE A 110 -9.68 -11.89 13.79
C PHE A 110 -10.44 -12.02 12.48
N GLY A 111 -9.93 -11.48 11.35
CA GLY A 111 -10.65 -11.49 10.08
C GLY A 111 -11.00 -12.90 9.60
N GLY A 112 -10.04 -13.84 9.68
CA GLY A 112 -10.28 -15.24 9.32
C GLY A 112 -11.31 -15.91 10.23
N THR A 113 -11.18 -15.72 11.55
CA THR A 113 -12.07 -16.31 12.55
C THR A 113 -13.49 -15.76 12.47
N ILE A 114 -13.66 -14.45 12.29
CA ILE A 114 -14.97 -13.80 12.12
C ILE A 114 -15.64 -14.32 10.85
N ALA A 115 -14.90 -14.41 9.75
CA ALA A 115 -15.43 -14.91 8.49
C ALA A 115 -15.93 -16.36 8.59
N SER A 116 -15.24 -17.21 9.36
CA SER A 116 -15.61 -18.62 9.53
C SER A 116 -16.71 -18.89 10.56
N THR A 117 -16.90 -18.03 11.57
CA THR A 117 -17.81 -18.30 12.70
C THR A 117 -19.15 -17.56 12.58
N ILE A 118 -19.09 -16.23 12.58
CA ILE A 118 -20.28 -15.35 12.59
C ILE A 118 -20.66 -14.96 11.15
N GLY A 119 -19.67 -14.95 10.25
CA GLY A 119 -19.84 -14.71 8.83
C GLY A 119 -19.08 -13.48 8.35
N TRP A 120 -18.69 -13.51 7.08
CA TRP A 120 -17.85 -12.49 6.44
C TRP A 120 -18.44 -11.07 6.48
N ARG A 121 -19.77 -10.91 6.55
CA ARG A 121 -20.43 -9.59 6.60
C ARG A 121 -20.00 -8.78 7.83
N TRP A 122 -19.75 -9.44 8.95
CA TRP A 122 -19.31 -8.81 10.19
C TRP A 122 -17.91 -8.20 10.09
N CYS A 123 -17.07 -8.69 9.18
CA CYS A 123 -15.76 -8.09 8.90
C CYS A 123 -15.90 -6.64 8.42
N PHE A 124 -17.01 -6.29 7.77
CA PHE A 124 -17.30 -4.92 7.34
C PHE A 124 -18.17 -4.16 8.35
N LEU A 125 -19.17 -4.83 8.94
CA LEU A 125 -20.14 -4.19 9.83
C LEU A 125 -19.49 -3.63 11.11
N ILE A 126 -18.51 -4.34 11.69
CA ILE A 126 -17.78 -3.88 12.90
C ILE A 126 -17.08 -2.53 12.68
N GLN A 127 -16.69 -2.21 11.44
CA GLN A 127 -16.01 -0.95 11.13
C GLN A 127 -16.97 0.26 11.12
N VAL A 128 -18.27 0.03 10.91
CA VAL A 128 -19.27 1.11 10.79
C VAL A 128 -19.46 1.88 12.11
N PRO A 129 -19.72 1.24 13.27
CA PRO A 129 -19.83 1.95 14.55
C PRO A 129 -18.57 2.75 14.89
N ILE A 130 -17.39 2.18 14.64
CA ILE A 130 -16.10 2.83 14.89
C ILE A 130 -15.96 4.09 14.02
N SER A 131 -16.36 4.01 12.76
CA SER A 131 -16.31 5.14 11.83
C SER A 131 -17.33 6.24 12.21
N ILE A 132 -18.51 5.86 12.71
CA ILE A 132 -19.50 6.83 13.23
C ILE A 132 -18.96 7.55 14.47
N ILE A 133 -18.35 6.82 15.42
CA ILE A 133 -17.70 7.43 16.59
C ILE A 133 -16.59 8.38 16.13
N SER A 134 -15.79 8.00 15.13
CA SER A 134 -14.78 8.87 14.53
C SER A 134 -15.39 10.16 13.94
N SER A 135 -16.50 10.08 13.21
CA SER A 135 -17.24 11.25 12.71
C SER A 135 -17.67 12.19 13.84
N VAL A 136 -18.19 11.64 14.94
CA VAL A 136 -18.64 12.42 16.10
C VAL A 136 -17.45 13.13 16.74
N LEU A 137 -16.36 12.41 17.04
CA LEU A 137 -15.15 13.00 17.61
C LEU A 137 -14.56 14.08 16.70
N MET A 138 -14.52 13.82 15.40
CA MET A 138 -14.04 14.78 14.42
C MET A 138 -14.86 16.08 14.41
N ASN A 139 -16.17 15.99 14.62
CA ASN A 139 -17.04 17.15 14.68
C ASN A 139 -16.70 18.09 15.86
N TYR A 140 -16.26 17.53 16.99
CA TYR A 140 -15.91 18.28 18.19
C TYR A 140 -14.46 18.76 18.19
N TYR A 141 -13.52 17.94 17.71
CA TYR A 141 -12.09 18.17 17.90
C TYR A 141 -11.33 18.68 16.68
N VAL A 142 -11.83 18.50 15.46
CA VAL A 142 -11.14 19.01 14.26
C VAL A 142 -11.57 20.45 13.99
N PRO A 143 -10.67 21.44 14.20
CA PRO A 143 -11.04 22.84 14.04
C PRO A 143 -11.35 23.16 12.58
N ASN A 144 -12.30 24.08 12.37
CA ASN A 144 -12.46 24.74 11.08
C ASN A 144 -11.25 25.65 10.86
N GLN A 145 -10.56 25.51 9.73
CA GLN A 145 -9.41 26.37 9.42
C GLN A 145 -9.86 27.83 9.34
N LYS A 146 -9.21 28.70 10.14
CA LYS A 146 -9.58 30.13 10.28
C LYS A 146 -9.38 30.94 9.00
N GLU A 147 -8.41 30.59 8.15
CA GLU A 147 -8.16 31.24 6.86
C GLU A 147 -9.35 31.11 5.89
N TYR A 148 -10.23 30.13 6.10
CA TYR A 148 -11.45 29.97 5.32
C TYR A 148 -12.66 30.73 5.90
N ASN A 149 -12.56 31.20 7.16
CA ASN A 149 -13.67 31.84 7.87
C ASN A 149 -13.67 33.38 7.77
N HIS A 150 -12.57 34.04 7.38
CA HIS A 150 -12.48 35.51 7.44
C HIS A 150 -12.77 36.27 6.13
N GLU A 151 -12.76 35.62 4.96
CA GLU A 151 -13.14 36.29 3.68
C GLU A 151 -14.22 35.54 2.87
N ASN A 152 -14.59 34.32 3.26
CA ASN A 152 -15.43 33.41 2.47
C ASN A 152 -16.77 33.06 3.14
N SER A 153 -17.51 34.05 3.68
CA SER A 153 -18.94 33.85 3.99
C SER A 153 -19.82 33.63 2.74
N ASN A 154 -19.22 33.59 1.55
CA ASN A 154 -19.87 33.40 0.24
C ASN A 154 -19.48 32.07 -0.45
N ILE A 155 -19.19 31.00 0.29
CA ILE A 155 -18.76 29.68 -0.25
C ILE A 155 -19.74 29.09 -1.29
N PHE A 156 -21.04 29.30 -1.12
CA PHE A 156 -22.04 28.82 -2.08
C PHE A 156 -22.24 29.73 -3.30
N ARG A 157 -21.74 30.97 -3.28
CA ARG A 157 -21.92 31.93 -4.38
C ARG A 157 -20.79 31.84 -5.42
N ASN A 158 -19.70 31.13 -5.12
CA ASN A 158 -18.49 31.10 -5.95
C ASN A 158 -17.93 29.70 -6.25
N SER A 159 -18.80 28.69 -6.46
CA SER A 159 -18.39 27.33 -6.87
C SER A 159 -17.46 27.32 -8.09
N LYS A 160 -17.57 28.32 -8.99
CA LYS A 160 -16.65 28.48 -10.14
C LYS A 160 -15.20 28.77 -9.73
N ARG A 161 -14.95 29.47 -8.61
CA ARG A 161 -13.59 29.73 -8.12
C ARG A 161 -12.95 28.48 -7.51
N ILE A 162 -13.71 27.71 -6.75
CA ILE A 162 -13.25 26.44 -6.17
C ILE A 162 -12.93 25.43 -7.28
N LEU A 163 -13.77 25.36 -8.32
CA LEU A 163 -13.54 24.50 -9.49
C LEU A 163 -12.37 24.96 -10.38
N THR A 164 -11.94 26.23 -10.28
CA THR A 164 -10.76 26.75 -11.01
C THR A 164 -9.48 26.61 -10.21
N ASP A 165 -9.55 26.57 -8.87
CA ASP A 165 -8.40 26.30 -8.00
C ASP A 165 -8.00 24.82 -7.98
N ILE A 166 -8.95 23.90 -8.21
CA ILE A 166 -8.71 22.45 -8.24
C ILE A 166 -8.34 21.99 -9.66
N ASP A 167 -7.22 21.29 -9.82
CA ASP A 167 -6.84 20.66 -11.09
C ASP A 167 -7.67 19.40 -11.38
N ILE A 168 -8.90 19.58 -11.88
CA ILE A 168 -9.83 18.49 -12.21
C ILE A 168 -9.27 17.64 -13.35
N THR A 169 -8.69 18.26 -14.38
CA THR A 169 -8.12 17.53 -15.52
C THR A 169 -6.92 16.71 -15.09
N GLY A 170 -6.01 17.27 -14.27
CA GLY A 170 -4.92 16.51 -13.66
C GLY A 170 -5.44 15.37 -12.79
N SER A 171 -6.51 15.61 -12.02
CA SER A 171 -7.14 14.58 -11.18
C SER A 171 -7.68 13.40 -11.98
N ILE A 172 -8.37 13.68 -13.10
CA ILE A 172 -8.89 12.66 -14.00
C ILE A 172 -7.73 11.89 -14.64
N LEU A 173 -6.70 12.58 -15.13
CA LEU A 173 -5.56 11.94 -15.78
C LEU A 173 -4.80 11.02 -14.81
N ILE A 174 -4.50 11.47 -13.58
CA ILE A 174 -3.77 10.65 -12.62
C ILE A 174 -4.60 9.45 -12.16
N ILE A 175 -5.90 9.63 -11.87
CA ILE A 175 -6.78 8.51 -11.52
C ILE A 175 -6.84 7.51 -12.68
N THR A 176 -7.05 7.98 -13.91
CA THR A 176 -7.19 7.10 -15.08
C THR A 176 -5.87 6.38 -15.37
N GLY A 177 -4.73 7.07 -15.29
CA GLY A 177 -3.41 6.48 -15.52
C GLY A 177 -3.08 5.39 -14.49
N LEU A 178 -3.29 5.67 -13.19
CA LEU A 178 -3.03 4.72 -12.11
C LEU A 178 -4.02 3.55 -12.13
N THR A 179 -5.31 3.80 -12.37
CA THR A 179 -6.32 2.75 -12.48
C THR A 179 -6.01 1.79 -13.62
N LEU A 180 -5.67 2.29 -14.82
CA LEU A 180 -5.26 1.44 -15.95
C LEU A 180 -3.99 0.63 -15.63
N GLN A 181 -3.02 1.24 -14.93
CA GLN A 181 -1.81 0.53 -14.54
C GLN A 181 -2.11 -0.62 -13.58
N LEU A 182 -2.95 -0.35 -12.58
CA LEU A 182 -3.39 -1.35 -11.62
C LEU A 182 -4.24 -2.44 -12.26
N LEU A 183 -5.08 -2.10 -13.25
CA LEU A 183 -5.86 -3.05 -14.02
C LEU A 183 -4.96 -3.98 -14.83
N TYR A 184 -3.94 -3.45 -15.50
CA TYR A 184 -2.92 -4.26 -16.18
C TYR A 184 -2.29 -5.28 -15.22
N LEU A 185 -1.84 -4.80 -14.06
CA LEU A 185 -1.19 -5.59 -13.03
C LEU A 185 -2.11 -6.67 -12.44
N SER A 186 -3.38 -6.36 -12.21
CA SER A 186 -4.37 -7.31 -11.69
C SER A 186 -4.76 -8.37 -12.73
N LEU A 187 -4.98 -7.96 -13.98
CA LEU A 187 -5.40 -8.85 -15.07
C LEU A 187 -4.26 -9.77 -15.52
N GLY A 188 -3.03 -9.27 -15.59
CA GLY A 188 -1.86 -10.05 -15.94
C GLY A 188 -1.67 -11.26 -15.02
N CYS A 189 -1.94 -11.09 -13.71
CA CYS A 189 -1.83 -12.15 -12.72
C CYS A 189 -2.93 -13.24 -12.82
N SER A 190 -4.05 -13.00 -13.54
CA SER A 190 -5.25 -13.85 -13.43
C SER A 190 -5.14 -15.24 -14.11
N GLY A 191 -4.04 -15.53 -14.83
CA GLY A 191 -3.60 -16.90 -15.17
C GLY A 191 -4.53 -17.81 -15.97
N SER A 192 -5.69 -17.36 -16.44
CA SER A 192 -6.71 -18.28 -17.01
C SER A 192 -7.32 -17.89 -18.35
N LYS A 193 -7.16 -16.65 -18.86
CA LYS A 193 -7.60 -16.27 -20.23
C LYS A 193 -6.82 -15.11 -20.86
N LEU A 194 -6.32 -14.18 -20.05
CA LEU A 194 -5.54 -13.02 -20.49
C LEU A 194 -4.11 -13.18 -19.94
N SER A 195 -3.17 -13.51 -20.82
CA SER A 195 -1.74 -13.50 -20.48
C SER A 195 -1.25 -12.06 -20.36
N TRP A 196 -0.16 -11.84 -19.60
CA TRP A 196 0.61 -10.59 -19.61
C TRP A 196 0.96 -10.11 -21.02
N THR A 197 1.09 -11.05 -21.97
CA THR A 197 1.42 -10.81 -23.37
C THR A 197 0.21 -10.60 -24.28
N SER A 198 -1.02 -10.72 -23.77
CA SER A 198 -2.21 -10.53 -24.59
C SER A 198 -2.32 -9.06 -25.03
N PRO A 199 -2.67 -8.79 -26.31
CA PRO A 199 -2.75 -7.42 -26.82
C PRO A 199 -3.65 -6.50 -25.99
N SER A 200 -4.77 -7.02 -25.50
CA SER A 200 -5.71 -6.27 -24.65
C SER A 200 -5.11 -5.84 -23.32
N VAL A 201 -4.28 -6.69 -22.69
CA VAL A 201 -3.61 -6.36 -21.42
C VAL A 201 -2.46 -5.39 -21.69
N LEU A 202 -1.64 -5.61 -22.71
CA LEU A 202 -0.58 -4.67 -23.09
C LEU A 202 -1.12 -3.27 -23.43
N LEU A 203 -2.29 -3.17 -24.05
CA LEU A 203 -2.94 -1.89 -24.36
C LEU A 203 -3.28 -1.10 -23.09
N LEU A 204 -3.61 -1.76 -21.97
CA LEU A 204 -3.82 -1.10 -20.68
C LEU A 204 -2.51 -0.52 -20.12
N LEU A 205 -1.39 -1.23 -20.26
CA LEU A 205 -0.08 -0.73 -19.84
C LEU A 205 0.36 0.46 -20.68
N VAL A 206 0.29 0.34 -22.01
CA VAL A 206 0.67 1.42 -22.94
C VAL A 206 -0.24 2.63 -22.75
N GLY A 207 -1.55 2.42 -22.61
CA GLY A 207 -2.52 3.47 -22.33
C GLY A 207 -2.27 4.15 -20.99
N SER A 208 -1.94 3.38 -19.93
CA SER A 208 -1.55 3.93 -18.64
C SER A 208 -0.32 4.83 -18.74
N ILE A 209 0.75 4.35 -19.39
CA ILE A 209 1.99 5.12 -19.57
C ILE A 209 1.70 6.41 -20.36
N ALA A 210 0.94 6.33 -21.46
CA ALA A 210 0.57 7.48 -22.26
C ALA A 210 -0.21 8.52 -21.44
N ILE A 211 -1.21 8.10 -20.65
CA ILE A 211 -2.01 9.00 -19.82
C ILE A 211 -1.18 9.61 -18.68
N LEU A 212 -0.28 8.86 -18.06
CA LEU A 212 0.62 9.40 -17.03
C LEU A 212 1.64 10.40 -17.61
N LEU A 213 2.11 10.20 -18.85
CA LEU A 213 2.94 11.19 -19.55
C LEU A 213 2.14 12.46 -19.90
N LEU A 214 0.87 12.31 -20.28
CA LEU A 214 -0.05 13.44 -20.47
C LEU A 214 -0.29 14.18 -19.16
N PHE A 215 -0.47 13.47 -18.04
CA PHE A 215 -0.59 14.05 -16.71
C PHE A 215 0.65 14.90 -16.36
N ILE A 216 1.86 14.35 -16.52
CA ILE A 216 3.12 15.09 -16.28
C ILE A 216 3.21 16.34 -17.17
N SER A 217 2.74 16.25 -18.42
CA SER A 217 2.77 17.38 -19.36
C SER A 217 1.74 18.44 -19.02
N HIS A 218 0.56 18.04 -18.54
CA HIS A 218 -0.50 18.91 -18.07
C HIS A 218 -0.06 19.65 -16.80
N GLU A 219 0.50 18.94 -15.84
CA GLU A 219 0.90 19.48 -14.55
C GLU A 219 2.03 20.52 -14.65
N LYS A 220 2.86 20.46 -15.70
CA LYS A 220 3.84 21.52 -16.01
C LYS A 220 3.22 22.82 -16.52
N LYS A 221 1.99 22.77 -17.04
CA LYS A 221 1.30 23.88 -17.71
C LYS A 221 0.10 24.41 -16.92
N THR A 222 -0.40 23.64 -15.96
CA THR A 222 -1.57 23.99 -15.16
C THR A 222 -1.35 25.28 -14.37
N THR A 223 -2.36 26.16 -14.40
CA THR A 223 -2.44 27.38 -13.59
C THR A 223 -3.20 27.19 -12.27
N ALA A 224 -4.00 26.12 -12.16
CA ALA A 224 -4.65 25.67 -10.93
C ALA A 224 -3.64 25.05 -9.93
N ARG A 225 -4.09 24.72 -8.71
CA ARG A 225 -3.23 24.06 -7.71
C ARG A 225 -2.85 22.66 -8.17
N ALA A 226 -1.61 22.51 -8.63
CA ALA A 226 -1.02 21.24 -9.03
C ALA A 226 -1.15 20.18 -7.94
N ILE A 227 -1.40 18.93 -8.34
CA ILE A 227 -1.52 17.79 -7.43
C ILE A 227 -0.14 17.38 -6.92
N ILE A 228 0.85 17.46 -7.80
CA ILE A 228 2.28 17.23 -7.57
C ILE A 228 3.04 18.45 -8.12
N PRO A 229 3.25 19.50 -7.31
CA PRO A 229 4.09 20.62 -7.69
C PRO A 229 5.46 20.13 -8.13
N MET A 230 5.90 20.51 -9.34
CA MET A 230 7.19 20.10 -9.91
C MET A 230 8.37 20.48 -9.02
N GLU A 231 8.22 21.54 -8.22
CA GLU A 231 9.20 21.97 -7.22
C GLU A 231 9.53 20.85 -6.22
N LEU A 232 8.54 20.03 -5.85
CA LEU A 232 8.71 18.89 -4.94
C LEU A 232 9.58 17.79 -5.53
N VAL A 233 9.68 17.68 -6.85
CA VAL A 233 10.40 16.60 -7.54
C VAL A 233 11.69 17.10 -8.20
N SER A 234 11.87 18.41 -8.30
CA SER A 234 12.96 19.04 -9.06
C SER A 234 14.36 18.84 -8.49
N SER A 235 14.51 18.81 -7.16
CA SER A 235 15.83 18.65 -6.54
C SER A 235 16.24 17.17 -6.46
N SER A 236 17.51 16.88 -6.75
CA SER A 236 18.05 15.51 -6.68
C SER A 236 17.84 14.86 -5.31
N TYR A 237 17.98 15.64 -4.22
CA TYR A 237 17.72 15.15 -2.87
C TYR A 237 16.25 14.72 -2.71
N SER A 238 15.31 15.54 -3.15
CA SER A 238 13.88 15.26 -3.04
C SER A 238 13.47 14.06 -3.88
N PHE A 239 13.96 14.00 -5.13
CA PHE A 239 13.73 12.88 -6.03
C PHE A 239 14.24 11.55 -5.44
N VAL A 240 15.45 11.54 -4.85
CA VAL A 240 15.99 10.33 -4.21
C VAL A 240 15.16 9.90 -3.00
N VAL A 241 14.62 10.84 -2.21
CA VAL A 241 13.71 10.49 -1.09
C VAL A 241 12.40 9.88 -1.62
N LEU A 242 11.84 10.42 -2.70
CA LEU A 242 10.66 9.84 -3.37
C LEU A 242 10.95 8.44 -3.93
N LEU A 243 12.13 8.24 -4.53
CA LEU A 243 12.57 6.95 -5.06
C LEU A 243 12.75 5.92 -3.93
N ILE A 244 13.36 6.30 -2.80
CA ILE A 244 13.41 5.45 -1.60
C ILE A 244 11.99 5.08 -1.16
N SER A 245 11.04 6.02 -1.18
CA SER A 245 9.64 5.75 -0.82
C SER A 245 8.98 4.71 -1.74
N ILE A 246 9.24 4.75 -3.06
CA ILE A 246 8.80 3.71 -4.01
C ILE A 246 9.39 2.36 -3.63
N LEU A 247 10.71 2.27 -3.46
CA LEU A 247 11.40 1.00 -3.21
C LEU A 247 10.99 0.36 -1.89
N VAL A 248 10.82 1.18 -0.85
CA VAL A 248 10.37 0.69 0.46
C VAL A 248 8.90 0.27 0.41
N GLY A 249 8.04 1.04 -0.27
CA GLY A 249 6.65 0.64 -0.52
C GLY A 249 6.57 -0.71 -1.23
N PHE A 250 7.37 -0.87 -2.29
CA PHE A 250 7.50 -2.12 -3.05
C PHE A 250 7.91 -3.28 -2.15
N ALA A 251 9.04 -3.16 -1.45
CA ALA A 251 9.57 -4.23 -0.63
C ALA A 251 8.58 -4.64 0.47
N SER A 252 7.94 -3.67 1.11
CA SER A 252 6.97 -3.92 2.19
C SER A 252 5.74 -4.69 1.73
N TYR A 253 5.15 -4.32 0.58
CA TYR A 253 3.93 -4.97 0.10
C TYR A 253 4.19 -6.25 -0.69
N ALA A 254 5.34 -6.36 -1.38
CA ALA A 254 5.83 -7.63 -1.92
C ALA A 254 5.99 -8.67 -0.80
N TYR A 255 6.58 -8.23 0.33
CA TYR A 255 6.74 -9.03 1.54
C TYR A 255 5.38 -9.46 2.12
N LEU A 256 4.48 -8.50 2.40
CA LEU A 256 3.15 -8.78 2.96
C LEU A 256 2.28 -9.68 2.06
N PHE A 257 2.43 -9.60 0.74
CA PHE A 257 1.70 -10.44 -0.20
C PHE A 257 2.20 -11.89 -0.23
N THR A 258 3.52 -12.10 -0.17
CA THR A 258 4.11 -13.43 -0.33
C THR A 258 4.00 -14.27 0.94
N LEU A 259 3.99 -13.66 2.13
CA LEU A 259 3.96 -14.40 3.40
C LEU A 259 2.73 -15.29 3.61
N PRO A 260 1.48 -14.81 3.42
CA PRO A 260 0.30 -15.66 3.54
C PRO A 260 0.33 -16.83 2.55
N LEU A 261 0.81 -16.59 1.33
CA LEU A 261 0.95 -17.63 0.31
C LEU A 261 1.96 -18.69 0.76
N PHE A 262 3.11 -18.28 1.30
CA PHE A 262 4.11 -19.19 1.84
C PHE A 262 3.54 -20.04 2.98
N PHE A 263 2.84 -19.44 3.96
CA PHE A 263 2.25 -20.19 5.08
C PHE A 263 1.16 -21.16 4.63
N GLN A 264 0.26 -20.73 3.74
CA GLN A 264 -0.86 -21.58 3.32
C GLN A 264 -0.42 -22.70 2.37
N ILE A 265 0.47 -22.40 1.42
CA ILE A 265 0.85 -23.35 0.36
C ILE A 265 2.04 -24.20 0.77
N VAL A 266 3.09 -23.61 1.33
CA VAL A 266 4.35 -24.31 1.64
C VAL A 266 4.30 -25.01 2.99
N LEU A 267 3.82 -24.30 4.03
CA LEU A 267 3.67 -24.88 5.37
C LEU A 267 2.35 -25.66 5.54
N GLY A 268 1.39 -25.50 4.62
CA GLY A 268 0.09 -26.16 4.70
C GLY A 268 -0.77 -25.65 5.87
N ASP A 269 -0.54 -24.42 6.34
CA ASP A 269 -1.30 -23.85 7.44
C ASP A 269 -2.70 -23.41 6.98
N SER A 270 -3.69 -23.59 7.84
CA SER A 270 -5.03 -23.01 7.62
C SER A 270 -4.97 -21.48 7.58
N THR A 271 -5.95 -20.84 6.94
CA THR A 271 -6.04 -19.37 6.84
C THR A 271 -5.97 -18.70 8.21
N ALA A 272 -6.60 -19.28 9.23
CA ALA A 272 -6.55 -18.77 10.61
C ALA A 272 -5.14 -18.88 11.21
N LYS A 273 -4.44 -20.01 11.02
CA LYS A 273 -3.09 -20.21 11.53
C LYS A 273 -2.06 -19.34 10.79
N ALA A 274 -2.21 -19.15 9.48
CA ALA A 274 -1.40 -18.22 8.70
C ALA A 274 -1.57 -16.77 9.18
N GLY A 275 -2.80 -16.34 9.49
CA GLY A 275 -3.06 -15.03 10.11
C GLY A 275 -2.44 -14.90 11.50
N LEU A 276 -2.56 -15.93 12.34
CA LEU A 276 -1.95 -15.95 13.67
C LEU A 276 -0.42 -15.82 13.61
N ARG A 277 0.24 -16.47 12.66
CA ARG A 277 1.70 -16.33 12.46
C ARG A 277 2.14 -14.91 12.13
N LEU A 278 1.29 -14.11 11.46
CA LEU A 278 1.59 -12.72 11.14
C LEU A 278 1.41 -11.78 12.32
N THR A 279 0.69 -12.18 13.36
CA THR A 279 0.38 -11.36 14.54
C THR A 279 1.65 -10.84 15.23
N ILE A 280 2.57 -11.74 15.58
CA ILE A 280 3.79 -11.37 16.32
C ILE A 280 4.69 -10.48 15.47
N PRO A 281 5.07 -10.84 14.22
CA PRO A 281 5.89 -9.96 13.40
C PRO A 281 5.24 -8.59 13.16
N SER A 282 3.93 -8.55 12.89
CA SER A 282 3.19 -7.29 12.62
C SER A 282 3.15 -6.36 13.84
N LEU A 283 3.29 -6.89 15.07
CA LEU A 283 3.42 -6.09 16.29
C LEU A 283 4.72 -5.28 16.34
N PHE A 284 5.75 -5.68 15.60
CA PHE A 284 7.00 -4.92 15.58
C PHE A 284 6.96 -3.69 14.67
N THR A 285 6.02 -3.62 13.73
CA THR A 285 5.78 -2.40 12.91
C THR A 285 5.40 -1.18 13.77
N PRO A 286 4.41 -1.26 14.68
CA PRO A 286 4.11 -0.14 15.55
C PRO A 286 5.21 0.12 16.59
N VAL A 287 5.93 -0.91 17.06
CA VAL A 287 7.11 -0.73 17.93
C VAL A 287 8.18 0.10 17.22
N GLY A 288 8.50 -0.20 15.95
CA GLY A 288 9.44 0.58 15.14
C GLY A 288 9.00 2.02 14.93
N SER A 289 7.69 2.23 14.80
CA SER A 289 7.10 3.57 14.69
C SER A 289 7.22 4.36 15.99
N LEU A 290 7.02 3.73 17.14
CA LEU A 290 7.23 4.32 18.48
C LEU A 290 8.70 4.70 18.70
N ILE A 291 9.63 3.80 18.38
CA ILE A 291 11.08 4.06 18.44
C ILE A 291 11.41 5.29 17.60
N THR A 292 10.85 5.38 16.40
CA THR A 292 11.06 6.53 15.50
C THR A 292 10.50 7.81 16.08
N GLY A 293 9.24 7.80 16.53
CA GLY A 293 8.58 8.99 17.07
C GLY A 293 9.30 9.57 18.29
N PHE A 294 9.75 8.71 19.21
CA PHE A 294 10.52 9.12 20.38
C PHE A 294 11.93 9.58 20.02
N SER A 295 12.63 8.84 19.15
CA SER A 295 13.99 9.21 18.75
C SER A 295 14.03 10.52 17.97
N MET A 296 13.01 10.76 17.14
CA MET A 296 12.83 12.01 16.42
C MET A 296 12.61 13.20 17.34
N SER A 297 11.73 13.08 18.33
CA SER A 297 11.43 14.20 19.24
C SER A 297 12.61 14.56 20.15
N LYS A 298 13.44 13.58 20.50
CA LYS A 298 14.56 13.76 21.44
C LYS A 298 15.90 14.07 20.78
N TYR A 299 16.23 13.43 19.65
CA TYR A 299 17.59 13.40 19.11
C TYR A 299 17.75 13.97 17.69
N ASN A 300 16.67 14.42 17.02
CA ASN A 300 16.72 14.95 15.64
C ASN A 300 17.47 14.05 14.63
N CYS A 301 17.41 12.73 14.81
CA CYS A 301 18.28 11.76 14.13
C CYS A 301 17.64 11.11 12.89
N LEU A 302 16.90 11.88 12.08
CA LEU A 302 16.18 11.39 10.89
C LEU A 302 17.08 10.62 9.90
N ARG A 303 18.31 11.08 9.70
CA ARG A 303 19.26 10.41 8.79
C ARG A 303 19.60 9.00 9.28
N SER A 304 19.94 8.85 10.55
CA SER A 304 20.31 7.57 11.15
C SER A 304 19.12 6.62 11.23
N LEU A 305 17.94 7.13 11.61
CA LEU A 305 16.71 6.35 11.65
C LEU A 305 16.35 5.78 10.28
N LEU A 306 16.53 6.55 9.20
CA LEU A 306 16.21 6.07 7.86
C LEU A 306 17.15 4.92 7.46
N TYR A 307 18.44 5.09 7.75
CA TYR A 307 19.44 4.05 7.49
C TYR A 307 19.16 2.77 8.28
N VAL A 308 18.89 2.89 9.58
CA VAL A 308 18.57 1.75 10.45
C VAL A 308 17.29 1.05 10.00
N GLY A 309 16.23 1.80 9.69
CA GLY A 309 14.96 1.26 9.24
C GLY A 309 15.10 0.46 7.94
N VAL A 310 15.77 1.03 6.94
CA VAL A 310 15.98 0.35 5.65
C VAL A 310 16.91 -0.85 5.79
N SER A 311 17.94 -0.76 6.65
CA SER A 311 18.84 -1.88 6.94
C SER A 311 18.11 -3.05 7.61
N LEU A 312 17.25 -2.78 8.58
CA LEU A 312 16.42 -3.80 9.24
C LEU A 312 15.43 -4.42 8.26
N MET A 313 14.85 -3.61 7.38
CA MET A 313 13.94 -4.09 6.35
C MET A 313 14.67 -5.01 5.33
N PHE A 314 15.87 -4.63 4.90
CA PHE A 314 16.74 -5.48 4.07
C PHE A 314 17.10 -6.79 4.79
N LEU A 315 17.54 -6.71 6.04
CA LEU A 315 17.89 -7.88 6.84
C LEU A 315 16.71 -8.84 6.99
N GLY A 316 15.51 -8.35 7.31
CA GLY A 316 14.33 -9.20 7.43
C GLY A 316 13.89 -9.84 6.12
N ASN A 317 13.95 -9.10 5.00
CA ASN A 317 13.69 -9.68 3.68
C ASN A 317 14.74 -10.75 3.31
N PHE A 318 16.00 -10.54 3.68
CA PHE A 318 17.06 -11.52 3.49
C PHE A 318 16.87 -12.77 4.36
N LEU A 319 16.54 -12.60 5.64
CA LEU A 319 16.31 -13.71 6.57
C LEU A 319 15.15 -14.61 6.14
N PHE A 320 14.13 -14.06 5.48
CA PHE A 320 13.05 -14.87 4.90
C PHE A 320 13.58 -15.91 3.90
N LEU A 321 14.61 -15.59 3.12
CA LEU A 321 15.18 -16.51 2.13
C LEU A 321 15.80 -17.76 2.78
N LEU A 322 16.18 -17.66 4.06
CA LEU A 322 16.76 -18.75 4.85
C LEU A 322 15.69 -19.64 5.50
N ILE A 323 14.40 -19.31 5.37
CA ILE A 323 13.33 -20.12 5.94
C ILE A 323 13.15 -21.38 5.10
N GLU A 324 13.22 -22.53 5.78
CA GLU A 324 12.94 -23.85 5.23
C GLU A 324 11.63 -24.40 5.80
N LYS A 325 11.02 -25.36 5.09
CA LYS A 325 9.79 -26.04 5.53
C LYS A 325 9.93 -26.71 6.90
N THR A 326 11.14 -27.14 7.25
CA THR A 326 11.50 -27.81 8.51
C THR A 326 11.77 -26.82 9.65
N SER A 327 11.80 -25.51 9.38
CA SER A 327 12.14 -24.50 10.37
C SER A 327 11.12 -24.46 11.51
N PRO A 328 11.55 -24.39 12.79
CA PRO A 328 10.64 -24.33 13.90
C PRO A 328 9.86 -23.00 13.93
N ASN A 329 8.63 -23.03 14.43
CA ASN A 329 7.71 -21.88 14.37
C ASN A 329 8.27 -20.61 15.01
N TRP A 330 9.04 -20.71 16.09
CA TRP A 330 9.65 -19.56 16.76
C TRP A 330 10.72 -18.89 15.89
N LEU A 331 11.48 -19.67 15.10
CA LEU A 331 12.52 -19.18 14.21
C LEU A 331 11.91 -18.41 13.04
N ILE A 332 10.80 -18.93 12.48
CA ILE A 332 10.03 -18.23 11.45
C ILE A 332 9.58 -16.86 11.98
N SER A 333 8.96 -16.81 13.16
CA SER A 333 8.55 -15.53 13.75
C SER A 333 9.74 -14.59 13.96
N LEU A 334 10.87 -15.10 14.46
CA LEU A 334 12.08 -14.32 14.70
C LEU A 334 12.65 -13.70 13.41
N PHE A 335 12.66 -14.44 12.30
CA PHE A 335 13.19 -13.97 11.02
C PHE A 335 12.30 -12.89 10.36
N LEU A 336 11.01 -12.85 10.70
CA LEU A 336 10.05 -11.87 10.18
C LEU A 336 10.01 -10.56 10.98
N ILE A 337 10.52 -10.55 12.21
CA ILE A 337 10.52 -9.37 13.09
C ILE A 337 11.32 -8.20 12.47
N PRO A 338 12.56 -8.37 11.98
CA PRO A 338 13.36 -7.25 11.47
C PRO A 338 12.71 -6.52 10.30
N ALA A 339 12.02 -7.24 9.40
CA ALA A 339 11.34 -6.64 8.25
C ALA A 339 10.23 -5.68 8.70
N ASN A 340 9.37 -6.14 9.63
CA ASN A 340 8.27 -5.36 10.17
C ASN A 340 8.77 -4.18 11.02
N LEU A 341 9.77 -4.41 11.87
CA LEU A 341 10.41 -3.35 12.65
C LEU A 341 11.02 -2.27 11.75
N GLY A 342 11.73 -2.68 10.70
CA GLY A 342 12.32 -1.79 9.70
C GLY A 342 11.28 -0.99 8.93
N GLN A 343 10.16 -1.62 8.54
CA GLN A 343 9.02 -0.93 7.92
C GLN A 343 8.46 0.16 8.84
N GLY A 344 8.24 -0.19 10.11
CA GLY A 344 7.76 0.73 11.15
C GLY A 344 8.67 1.93 11.38
N ILE A 345 9.98 1.77 11.21
CA ILE A 345 10.94 2.88 11.31
C ILE A 345 10.96 3.71 10.02
N THR A 346 10.96 3.03 8.87
CA THR A 346 11.21 3.66 7.57
C THR A 346 10.06 4.54 7.12
N PHE A 347 8.81 4.14 7.32
CA PHE A 347 7.64 4.89 6.87
C PHE A 347 7.56 6.30 7.49
N PRO A 348 7.51 6.46 8.83
CA PRO A 348 7.51 7.78 9.46
C PRO A 348 8.81 8.55 9.18
N THR A 349 9.97 7.89 9.15
CA THR A 349 11.23 8.60 8.90
C THR A 349 11.31 9.17 7.48
N THR A 350 10.87 8.42 6.48
CA THR A 350 10.82 8.88 5.08
C THR A 350 9.81 10.03 4.94
N LEU A 351 8.66 9.92 5.63
CA LEU A 351 7.64 10.98 5.71
C LEU A 351 8.23 12.31 6.18
N PHE A 352 8.84 12.33 7.35
CA PHE A 352 9.39 13.57 7.89
C PHE A 352 10.65 14.05 7.17
N THR A 353 11.45 13.13 6.63
CA THR A 353 12.61 13.49 5.79
C THR A 353 12.18 14.28 4.54
N PHE A 354 11.01 13.97 3.98
CA PHE A 354 10.47 14.66 2.82
C PHE A 354 9.75 15.96 3.19
N ILE A 355 8.82 15.90 4.15
CA ILE A 355 7.98 17.06 4.53
C ILE A 355 8.84 18.22 5.05
N PHE A 356 9.90 17.95 5.81
CA PHE A 356 10.77 19.00 6.37
C PHE A 356 11.67 19.69 5.35
N LEU A 357 11.64 19.28 4.07
CA LEU A 357 12.30 20.01 2.98
C LEU A 357 11.51 21.25 2.53
N PHE A 358 10.22 21.31 2.87
CA PHE A 358 9.28 22.26 2.32
C PHE A 358 8.65 23.15 3.40
N PRO A 359 8.27 24.40 3.05
CA PRO A 359 7.59 25.30 3.97
C PRO A 359 6.23 24.73 4.38
N LYS A 360 5.70 25.21 5.52
CA LYS A 360 4.44 24.69 6.10
C LYS A 360 3.26 24.72 5.13
N SER A 361 3.21 25.71 4.22
CA SER A 361 2.19 25.84 3.19
C SER A 361 2.10 24.61 2.28
N ASP A 362 3.23 23.97 2.00
CA ASP A 362 3.33 22.91 0.99
C ASP A 362 3.39 21.52 1.63
N GLN A 363 3.35 21.44 2.96
CA GLN A 363 3.51 20.17 3.69
C GLN A 363 2.35 19.19 3.42
N ALA A 364 1.14 19.70 3.16
CA ALA A 364 0.02 18.86 2.80
C ALA A 364 0.21 18.19 1.43
N THR A 365 0.60 18.97 0.42
CA THR A 365 0.90 18.49 -0.94
C THR A 365 2.16 17.60 -0.96
N ALA A 366 3.16 17.92 -0.14
CA ALA A 366 4.35 17.07 0.04
C ALA A 366 3.98 15.71 0.67
N THR A 367 3.07 15.70 1.65
CA THR A 367 2.57 14.47 2.28
C THR A 367 1.83 13.59 1.26
N SER A 368 0.90 14.16 0.48
CA SER A 368 0.14 13.42 -0.52
C SER A 368 1.03 12.91 -1.65
N THR A 369 2.01 13.71 -2.10
CA THR A 369 3.01 13.31 -3.11
C THR A 369 3.83 12.12 -2.62
N LEU A 370 4.36 12.18 -1.39
CA LEU A 370 5.15 11.07 -0.86
C LEU A 370 4.32 9.79 -0.71
N TYR A 371 3.07 9.90 -0.27
CA TYR A 371 2.16 8.76 -0.17
C TYR A 371 1.82 8.18 -1.53
N LEU A 372 1.62 9.01 -2.55
CA LEU A 372 1.45 8.55 -3.93
C LEU A 372 2.64 7.70 -4.39
N PHE A 373 3.87 8.22 -4.27
CA PHE A 373 5.07 7.49 -4.66
C PHE A 373 5.23 6.19 -3.88
N ARG A 374 4.91 6.19 -2.57
CA ARG A 374 4.89 4.97 -1.76
C ARG A 374 3.87 3.96 -2.27
N SER A 375 2.65 4.40 -2.56
CA SER A 375 1.56 3.54 -3.00
C SER A 375 1.80 2.98 -4.39
N ILE A 376 2.42 3.74 -5.31
CA ILE A 376 2.93 3.22 -6.60
C ILE A 376 3.88 2.05 -6.34
N GLY A 377 4.86 2.26 -5.45
CA GLY A 377 5.78 1.21 -5.01
C GLY A 377 5.04 -0.02 -4.47
N SER A 378 4.11 0.18 -3.53
CA SER A 378 3.32 -0.89 -2.92
C SER A 378 2.56 -1.73 -3.95
N VAL A 379 1.91 -1.06 -4.90
CA VAL A 379 1.14 -1.69 -5.98
C VAL A 379 2.03 -2.50 -6.90
N TRP A 380 3.15 -1.93 -7.34
CA TRP A 380 4.15 -2.65 -8.14
C TRP A 380 4.71 -3.83 -7.36
N GLY A 381 4.92 -3.68 -6.05
CA GLY A 381 5.39 -4.74 -5.14
C GLY A 381 4.50 -5.96 -5.18
N VAL A 382 3.19 -5.79 -4.97
CA VAL A 382 2.22 -6.90 -5.02
C VAL A 382 2.19 -7.54 -6.39
N ALA A 383 2.04 -6.74 -7.44
CA ALA A 383 1.76 -7.25 -8.78
C ALA A 383 2.98 -7.90 -9.45
N ILE A 384 4.15 -7.29 -9.34
CA ILE A 384 5.37 -7.87 -9.90
C ILE A 384 5.73 -9.13 -9.10
N SER A 385 5.57 -9.15 -7.77
CA SER A 385 5.80 -10.36 -6.97
C SER A 385 4.85 -11.48 -7.36
N ALA A 386 3.55 -11.19 -7.53
CA ALA A 386 2.58 -12.16 -8.01
C ALA A 386 2.95 -12.72 -9.40
N GLY A 387 3.35 -11.85 -10.34
CA GLY A 387 3.81 -12.26 -11.67
C GLY A 387 5.08 -13.12 -11.62
N VAL A 388 6.05 -12.75 -10.79
CA VAL A 388 7.29 -13.52 -10.58
C VAL A 388 6.97 -14.90 -9.98
N ILE A 389 6.10 -14.99 -8.98
CA ILE A 389 5.66 -16.28 -8.40
C ILE A 389 5.02 -17.13 -9.49
N GLN A 390 4.07 -16.58 -10.24
CA GLN A 390 3.34 -17.33 -11.28
C GLN A 390 4.27 -17.86 -12.38
N LEU A 391 5.15 -17.02 -12.92
CA LEU A 391 6.09 -17.39 -13.98
C LEU A 391 7.14 -18.39 -13.48
N SER A 392 7.68 -18.15 -12.28
CA SER A 392 8.70 -19.03 -11.68
C SER A 392 8.11 -20.38 -11.30
N PHE A 393 6.91 -20.41 -10.72
CA PHE A 393 6.18 -21.63 -10.40
C PHE A 393 5.93 -22.47 -11.66
N ALA A 394 5.40 -21.85 -12.72
CA ALA A 394 5.19 -22.54 -13.99
C ALA A 394 6.49 -23.09 -14.60
N LYS A 395 7.62 -22.38 -14.44
CA LYS A 395 8.93 -22.83 -14.90
C LYS A 395 9.47 -24.00 -14.08
N TYR A 396 9.47 -23.90 -12.75
CA TYR A 396 9.96 -24.96 -11.87
C TYR A 396 9.10 -26.21 -11.95
N LEU A 397 7.77 -26.05 -12.01
CA LEU A 397 6.86 -27.18 -12.10
C LEU A 397 7.05 -27.96 -13.40
N ARG A 398 7.19 -27.27 -14.54
CA ARG A 398 7.53 -27.92 -15.82
C ARG A 398 8.85 -28.65 -15.76
N SER A 399 9.88 -28.03 -15.18
CA SER A 399 11.21 -28.65 -15.07
C SER A 399 11.19 -29.90 -14.21
N ASN A 400 10.50 -29.86 -13.06
CA ASN A 400 10.55 -30.93 -12.07
C ASN A 400 9.57 -32.08 -12.36
N LEU A 401 8.50 -31.84 -13.14
CA LEU A 401 7.54 -32.87 -13.54
C LEU A 401 7.74 -33.39 -14.96
N LYS A 402 8.71 -32.87 -15.71
CA LYS A 402 8.96 -33.24 -17.12
C LYS A 402 9.15 -34.75 -17.32
N ASP A 403 9.79 -35.40 -16.36
CA ASP A 403 10.10 -36.84 -16.41
C ASP A 403 8.97 -37.71 -15.82
N MET A 404 7.95 -37.10 -15.22
CA MET A 404 6.85 -37.78 -14.54
C MET A 404 5.49 -37.65 -15.25
N LEU A 405 5.27 -36.56 -15.99
CA LEU A 405 3.99 -36.21 -16.59
C LEU A 405 4.14 -35.57 -17.96
N ASP A 406 3.15 -35.79 -18.82
CA ASP A 406 3.08 -35.10 -20.12
C ASP A 406 2.88 -33.58 -19.96
N GLU A 407 3.46 -32.80 -20.87
CA GLU A 407 3.38 -31.32 -20.87
C GLU A 407 1.93 -30.81 -20.88
N ASN A 408 1.01 -31.52 -21.55
CA ASN A 408 -0.42 -31.17 -21.56
C ASN A 408 -1.06 -31.31 -20.16
N THR A 409 -0.62 -32.30 -19.39
CA THR A 409 -1.10 -32.56 -18.03
C THR A 409 -0.52 -31.52 -17.07
N ILE A 410 0.76 -31.20 -17.22
CA ILE A 410 1.45 -30.13 -16.48
C ILE A 410 0.78 -28.77 -16.74
N ALA A 411 0.49 -28.43 -17.99
CA ALA A 411 -0.19 -27.18 -18.35
C ALA A 411 -1.60 -27.07 -17.73
N LYS A 412 -2.37 -28.17 -17.72
CA LYS A 412 -3.67 -28.22 -17.04
C LYS A 412 -3.52 -28.06 -15.52
N LEU A 413 -2.50 -28.69 -14.92
CA LEU A 413 -2.15 -28.56 -13.50
C LEU A 413 -1.84 -27.12 -13.12
N ILE A 414 -0.96 -26.44 -13.88
CA ILE A 414 -0.61 -25.03 -13.68
C ILE A 414 -1.88 -24.15 -13.73
N THR A 415 -2.75 -24.40 -14.72
CA THR A 415 -3.98 -23.61 -14.89
C THR A 415 -4.94 -23.81 -13.71
N LYS A 416 -5.11 -25.05 -13.24
CA LYS A 416 -5.95 -25.37 -12.08
C LYS A 416 -5.39 -24.78 -10.79
N LEU A 417 -4.09 -24.91 -10.55
CA LEU A 417 -3.42 -24.42 -9.34
C LEU A 417 -3.38 -22.90 -9.27
N ASN A 418 -3.18 -22.21 -10.40
CA ASN A 418 -3.28 -20.74 -10.47
C ASN A 418 -4.72 -20.25 -10.26
N ALA A 419 -5.72 -21.04 -10.65
CA ALA A 419 -7.13 -20.68 -10.47
C ALA A 419 -7.62 -20.97 -9.04
N ASN A 420 -7.13 -22.03 -8.42
CA ASN A 420 -7.52 -22.45 -7.08
C ASN A 420 -6.35 -23.13 -6.35
N SER A 421 -5.77 -22.43 -5.37
CA SER A 421 -4.68 -22.95 -4.54
C SER A 421 -5.10 -24.14 -3.67
N SER A 422 -6.39 -24.27 -3.31
CA SER A 422 -6.89 -25.43 -2.55
C SER A 422 -6.85 -26.74 -3.36
N TYR A 423 -6.65 -26.67 -4.68
CA TYR A 423 -6.46 -27.87 -5.50
C TYR A 423 -5.21 -28.68 -5.09
N ILE A 424 -4.25 -28.06 -4.41
CA ILE A 424 -3.07 -28.73 -3.84
C ILE A 424 -3.46 -29.84 -2.85
N GLU A 425 -4.58 -29.68 -2.13
CA GLU A 425 -5.06 -30.69 -1.18
C GLU A 425 -5.54 -31.97 -1.86
N SER A 426 -6.04 -31.86 -3.10
CA SER A 426 -6.50 -32.99 -3.92
C SER A 426 -5.36 -33.76 -4.61
N LEU A 427 -4.13 -33.24 -4.56
CA LEU A 427 -2.96 -33.93 -5.09
C LEU A 427 -2.43 -34.90 -4.03
N HIS A 428 -1.84 -36.00 -4.48
CA HIS A 428 -1.28 -37.04 -3.61
C HIS A 428 0.11 -37.46 -4.07
N GLY A 429 0.90 -38.00 -3.13
CA GLY A 429 2.22 -38.55 -3.38
C GLY A 429 3.25 -37.52 -3.84
N GLU A 430 4.14 -37.96 -4.71
CA GLU A 430 5.31 -37.22 -5.18
C GLU A 430 4.93 -35.93 -5.93
N VAL A 431 3.87 -35.95 -6.74
CA VAL A 431 3.37 -34.77 -7.48
C VAL A 431 3.00 -33.61 -6.53
N LYS A 432 2.40 -33.92 -5.36
CA LYS A 432 2.06 -32.89 -4.36
C LYS A 432 3.33 -32.25 -3.79
N ASN A 433 4.34 -33.05 -3.47
CA ASN A 433 5.60 -32.55 -2.93
C ASN A 433 6.32 -31.68 -3.95
N THR A 434 6.40 -32.12 -5.22
CA THR A 434 7.01 -31.34 -6.30
C THR A 434 6.29 -30.01 -6.55
N VAL A 435 4.96 -29.99 -6.44
CA VAL A 435 4.17 -28.74 -6.51
C VAL A 435 4.52 -27.80 -5.37
N ILE A 436 4.58 -28.30 -4.13
CA ILE A 436 4.93 -27.50 -2.95
C ILE A 436 6.36 -26.94 -3.06
N GLU A 437 7.33 -27.76 -3.47
CA GLU A 437 8.71 -27.34 -3.67
C GLU A 437 8.85 -26.30 -4.78
N SER A 438 8.11 -26.47 -5.89
CA SER A 438 8.07 -25.49 -6.97
C SER A 438 7.49 -24.15 -6.51
N PHE A 439 6.49 -24.17 -5.61
CA PHE A 439 5.95 -22.98 -4.97
C PHE A 439 6.94 -22.33 -3.98
N ASP A 440 7.65 -23.11 -3.17
CA ASP A 440 8.69 -22.60 -2.28
C ASP A 440 9.80 -21.87 -3.07
N ALA A 441 10.31 -22.50 -4.13
CA ALA A 441 11.30 -21.89 -5.00
C ALA A 441 10.80 -20.60 -5.68
N ALA A 442 9.51 -20.57 -6.06
CA ALA A 442 8.89 -19.41 -6.68
C ALA A 442 8.69 -18.24 -5.68
N THR A 443 8.24 -18.53 -4.46
CA THR A 443 8.06 -17.51 -3.41
C THR A 443 9.39 -16.94 -2.95
N LYS A 444 10.43 -17.77 -2.77
CA LYS A 444 11.80 -17.34 -2.48
C LYS A 444 12.37 -16.45 -3.58
N ARG A 445 12.10 -16.76 -4.86
CA ARG A 445 12.53 -15.92 -5.99
C ARG A 445 11.85 -14.55 -6.01
N ALA A 446 10.56 -14.47 -5.68
CA ALA A 446 9.87 -13.19 -5.55
C ALA A 446 10.38 -12.38 -4.36
N HIS A 447 10.69 -13.04 -3.24
CA HIS A 447 11.30 -12.38 -2.09
C HIS A 447 12.74 -11.93 -2.35
N LEU A 448 13.52 -12.65 -3.16
CA LEU A 448 14.87 -12.20 -3.54
C LEU A 448 14.82 -10.84 -4.24
N MET A 449 13.79 -10.60 -5.06
CA MET A 449 13.57 -9.30 -5.70
C MET A 449 13.27 -8.20 -4.67
N SER A 450 12.44 -8.45 -3.65
CA SER A 450 12.20 -7.45 -2.59
C SER A 450 13.47 -7.18 -1.76
N THR A 451 14.29 -8.20 -1.52
CA THR A 451 15.61 -8.07 -0.88
C THR A 451 16.56 -7.20 -1.71
N LEU A 452 16.63 -7.40 -3.04
CA LEU A 452 17.48 -6.57 -3.90
C LEU A 452 17.00 -5.11 -3.98
N LEU A 453 15.69 -4.87 -4.01
CA LEU A 453 15.15 -3.51 -4.04
C LEU A 453 15.31 -2.79 -2.70
N SER A 454 15.23 -3.50 -1.57
CA SER A 454 15.56 -2.93 -0.26
C SER A 454 17.05 -2.63 -0.11
N LEU A 455 17.93 -3.45 -0.70
CA LEU A 455 19.36 -3.14 -0.81
C LEU A 455 19.60 -1.88 -1.65
N MET A 456 18.90 -1.74 -2.78
CA MET A 456 18.98 -0.53 -3.61
C MET A 456 18.49 0.71 -2.84
N ALA A 457 17.42 0.59 -2.05
CA ALA A 457 16.97 1.65 -1.16
C ALA A 457 18.03 2.02 -0.10
N LEU A 458 18.77 1.04 0.42
CA LEU A 458 19.86 1.27 1.37
C LEU A 458 21.01 2.04 0.73
N ILE A 459 21.41 1.66 -0.49
CA ILE A 459 22.43 2.38 -1.27
C ILE A 459 22.00 3.82 -1.51
N LEU A 460 20.74 4.03 -1.93
CA LEU A 460 20.18 5.37 -2.11
C LEU A 460 20.17 6.19 -0.82
N CYS A 461 19.94 5.57 0.35
CA CYS A 461 20.03 6.27 1.64
C CYS A 461 21.44 6.81 1.90
N ILE A 462 22.49 6.10 1.46
CA ILE A 462 23.88 6.55 1.56
C ILE A 462 24.13 7.70 0.57
N VAL A 463 23.77 7.50 -0.71
CA VAL A 463 23.96 8.49 -1.79
C VAL A 463 23.24 9.81 -1.47
N LYS A 464 22.00 9.73 -0.98
CA LYS A 464 21.19 10.89 -0.59
C LYS A 464 21.94 11.86 0.31
N ASN A 465 22.81 11.37 1.19
CA ASN A 465 23.52 12.20 2.15
C ASN A 465 24.59 13.09 1.53
N ASN A 466 25.04 12.76 0.31
CA ASN A 466 26.00 13.54 -0.44
C ASN A 466 25.32 14.57 -1.37
N LEU A 467 23.99 14.56 -1.44
CA LEU A 467 23.22 15.48 -2.29
C LEU A 467 22.89 16.78 -1.55
N THR A 468 22.97 17.90 -2.28
CA THR A 468 22.56 19.21 -1.78
C THR A 468 21.07 19.24 -1.54
N LYS A 469 20.65 19.61 -0.32
CA LYS A 469 19.25 19.85 0.00
C LYS A 469 18.70 21.04 -0.82
N PRO A 470 17.42 21.03 -1.21
CA PRO A 470 16.79 22.18 -1.82
C PRO A 470 16.92 23.41 -0.91
N LYS A 471 17.16 24.59 -1.50
CA LYS A 471 17.11 25.86 -0.78
C LYS A 471 15.67 26.08 -0.33
N THR A 472 15.41 25.96 0.97
CA THR A 472 14.09 26.33 1.54
C THR A 472 13.85 27.81 1.28
N ARG A 473 12.81 28.15 0.50
CA ARG A 473 12.29 29.53 0.46
C ARG A 473 11.88 29.91 1.90
N LYS A 474 12.40 31.05 2.38
CA LYS A 474 11.97 31.63 3.67
C LYS A 474 10.54 32.10 3.58
#